data_AF-A0A353A2I2-F1
#
_entry.id   AF-A0A353A2I2-F1
#
_cell.length_a   1.000
_cell.length_b   1.000
_cell.length_c   1.000
_cell.angle_alpha   90.00
_cell.angle_beta   90.00
_cell.angle_gamma   90.00
#
_symmetry.space_group_name_H-M   'P 1'
#
loop_
_entity.id
_entity.type
_entity.pdbx_description
1 polymer ?
#
loop_
_entity_poly.entity_id
_entity_poly.type
_entity_poly.pdbx_seq_one_letter_code
_entity_poly.pdbx_strand_id
1 'polypeptide(L)'
;MQPEQFPNIMEHTLGAVGGNLWSSSGYTGHPVCVDGSPGGYQTFTINGKDISWQSHILEGAGNEQMRVIDVNTLKELQRGDSTWQTILKTYPGRQDFSKMADNTILVNVFNYDNEWTVRVYEDGKELPVSRIRCEDSYVTMTFDIPMFKKEKTYRKGDATKYNTHTFLAVASKPDSKIRVEVTDRFGRTYHTTKQFPIACTLEALAPSGI
;
A
#
# COMPACT_ATOMS: atom_id res chain seq x y z
N MET A 1 1.34 -11.93 -11.50
CA MET A 1 0.37 -12.94 -11.01
C MET A 1 0.47 -14.17 -11.89
N GLN A 2 0.35 -15.37 -11.31
CA GLN A 2 0.31 -16.64 -12.04
C GLN A 2 -1.13 -17.15 -12.02
N PRO A 3 -1.86 -17.16 -13.16
CA PRO A 3 -3.23 -17.66 -13.21
C PRO A 3 -3.26 -19.17 -12.90
N GLU A 4 -4.18 -19.62 -12.04
CA GLU A 4 -4.29 -21.05 -11.70
C GLU A 4 -4.53 -21.95 -12.92
N GLN A 5 -5.27 -21.44 -13.91
CA GLN A 5 -5.56 -22.15 -15.16
C GLN A 5 -4.34 -22.27 -16.08
N PHE A 6 -3.32 -21.42 -15.89
CA PHE A 6 -2.13 -21.36 -16.73
C PHE A 6 -0.88 -21.35 -15.85
N PRO A 7 -0.54 -22.47 -15.20
CA PRO A 7 0.56 -22.55 -14.24
C PRO A 7 1.94 -22.30 -14.88
N ASN A 8 2.05 -22.33 -16.21
CA ASN A 8 3.30 -22.03 -16.91
C ASN A 8 3.39 -20.58 -17.40
N ILE A 9 2.42 -19.73 -17.08
CA ILE A 9 2.37 -18.33 -17.49
C ILE A 9 2.47 -17.43 -16.26
N MET A 10 3.40 -16.48 -16.29
CA MET A 10 3.50 -15.41 -15.32
C MET A 10 3.14 -14.09 -15.98
N GLU A 11 2.11 -13.42 -15.49
CA GLU A 11 1.74 -12.07 -15.88
C GLU A 11 2.50 -11.07 -15.01
N HIS A 12 3.15 -10.09 -15.64
CA HIS A 12 3.76 -8.95 -14.96
C HIS A 12 2.94 -7.70 -15.25
N THR A 13 2.35 -7.12 -14.20
CA THR A 13 1.76 -5.78 -14.23
C THR A 13 2.66 -4.87 -13.42
N LEU A 14 3.17 -3.83 -14.06
CA LEU A 14 4.11 -2.90 -13.45
C LEU A 14 3.44 -1.54 -13.27
N GLY A 15 3.70 -0.92 -12.12
CA GLY A 15 3.39 0.50 -11.94
C GLY A 15 4.11 1.34 -12.99
N ALA A 16 3.50 2.46 -13.38
CA ALA A 16 4.18 3.42 -14.24
C ALA A 16 5.39 4.01 -13.48
N VAL A 17 6.48 4.29 -14.20
CA VAL A 17 7.73 4.82 -13.59
C VAL A 17 7.49 6.06 -12.75
N GLY A 18 6.65 6.99 -13.22
CA GLY A 18 6.26 8.20 -12.47
C GLY A 18 5.05 8.04 -11.55
N GLY A 19 4.60 6.81 -11.26
CA GLY A 19 3.30 6.56 -10.64
C GLY A 19 2.17 7.15 -11.48
N ASN A 20 1.11 7.62 -10.84
CA ASN A 20 0.11 8.44 -11.52
C ASN A 20 0.64 9.89 -11.69
N LEU A 21 1.48 10.08 -12.72
CA LEU A 21 2.34 11.25 -12.95
C LEU A 21 1.58 12.60 -12.95
N TRP A 22 0.52 12.71 -13.75
CA TRP A 22 -0.25 13.96 -13.87
C TRP A 22 -1.23 14.20 -12.71
N SER A 23 -1.25 13.28 -11.75
CA SER A 23 -2.23 13.21 -10.66
C SER A 23 -1.51 13.25 -9.32
N SER A 24 -1.33 12.12 -8.64
CA SER A 24 -0.65 12.04 -7.33
C SER A 24 0.67 12.83 -7.25
N SER A 25 1.56 12.64 -8.24
CA SER A 25 2.84 13.38 -8.32
C SER A 25 2.61 14.87 -8.61
N GLY A 26 1.71 15.22 -9.53
CA GLY A 26 1.39 16.61 -9.84
C GLY A 26 0.71 17.38 -8.70
N TYR A 27 -0.09 16.73 -7.86
CA TYR A 27 -0.81 17.37 -6.75
C TYR A 27 0.01 17.47 -5.46
N THR A 28 0.81 16.44 -5.16
CA THR A 28 1.47 16.33 -3.85
C THR A 28 2.96 16.04 -3.92
N GLY A 29 3.53 15.82 -5.10
CA GLY A 29 4.93 15.42 -5.26
C GLY A 29 5.19 13.94 -4.97
N HIS A 30 4.16 13.15 -4.62
CA HIS A 30 4.28 11.74 -4.30
C HIS A 30 3.77 10.86 -5.46
N PRO A 31 4.65 10.26 -6.27
CA PRO A 31 4.27 9.43 -7.40
C PRO A 31 3.72 8.08 -6.93
N VAL A 32 2.39 7.94 -6.87
CA VAL A 32 1.74 6.67 -6.51
C VAL A 32 0.71 6.25 -7.56
N CYS A 33 0.67 4.96 -7.88
CA CYS A 33 -0.35 4.34 -8.72
C CYS A 33 -1.69 4.26 -7.99
N VAL A 34 -2.77 4.04 -8.76
CA VAL A 34 -4.14 4.04 -8.22
C VAL A 34 -4.42 2.91 -7.21
N ASP A 35 -3.57 1.88 -7.18
CA ASP A 35 -3.63 0.75 -6.25
C ASP A 35 -2.77 0.93 -4.98
N GLY A 36 -1.99 2.02 -4.89
CA GLY A 36 -1.11 2.32 -3.77
C GLY A 36 0.37 2.01 -3.99
N SER A 37 0.73 1.36 -5.11
CA SER A 37 2.11 1.06 -5.46
C SER A 37 2.85 2.35 -5.86
N PRO A 38 4.05 2.66 -5.31
CA PRO A 38 4.83 3.81 -5.72
C PRO A 38 5.30 3.73 -7.17
N GLY A 39 5.63 4.89 -7.74
CA GLY A 39 6.35 4.97 -9.01
C GLY A 39 7.72 4.29 -8.91
N GLY A 40 8.07 3.52 -9.94
CA GLY A 40 9.21 2.63 -9.89
C GLY A 40 9.49 1.89 -11.18
N TYR A 41 10.49 1.03 -11.16
CA TYR A 41 10.83 0.14 -12.27
C TYR A 41 11.10 -1.27 -11.75
N GLN A 42 11.04 -2.27 -12.63
CA GLN A 42 11.40 -3.64 -12.28
C GLN A 42 12.62 -4.06 -13.11
N THR A 43 13.63 -4.60 -12.44
CA THR A 43 14.77 -5.22 -13.09
C THR A 43 14.45 -6.70 -13.30
N PHE A 44 14.77 -7.21 -14.48
CA PHE A 44 14.65 -8.62 -14.82
C PHE A 44 16.05 -9.15 -15.14
N THR A 45 16.44 -10.26 -14.50
CA THR A 45 17.68 -10.98 -14.79
C THR A 45 17.32 -12.33 -15.34
N ILE A 46 17.77 -12.61 -16.56
CA ILE A 46 17.47 -13.82 -17.32
C ILE A 46 18.78 -14.51 -17.66
N ASN A 47 19.00 -15.69 -17.09
CA ASN A 47 20.13 -16.57 -17.40
C ASN A 47 19.59 -17.96 -17.78
N GLY A 48 19.31 -18.15 -19.07
CA GLY A 48 18.67 -19.38 -19.55
C GLY A 48 17.28 -19.56 -18.94
N LYS A 49 17.12 -20.59 -18.10
CA LYS A 49 15.87 -20.87 -17.37
C LYS A 49 15.80 -20.23 -15.98
N ASP A 50 16.92 -19.68 -15.50
CA ASP A 50 16.97 -18.98 -14.22
C ASP A 50 16.52 -17.53 -14.45
N ILE A 51 15.29 -17.25 -14.05
CA ILE A 51 14.65 -15.95 -14.21
C ILE A 51 14.36 -15.38 -12.83
N SER A 52 14.82 -14.16 -12.58
CA SER A 52 14.47 -13.42 -11.37
C SER A 52 14.13 -11.97 -11.69
N TRP A 53 13.37 -11.34 -10.80
CA TRP A 53 13.02 -9.93 -10.93
C TRP A 53 12.95 -9.23 -9.60
N GLN A 54 13.21 -7.93 -9.58
CA GLN A 54 13.14 -7.09 -8.39
C GLN A 54 12.48 -5.76 -8.73
N SER A 55 11.49 -5.35 -7.93
CA SER A 55 10.90 -4.03 -8.04
C SER A 55 11.73 -3.02 -7.25
N HIS A 56 11.98 -1.88 -7.86
CA HIS A 56 12.63 -0.72 -7.28
C HIS A 56 11.65 0.45 -7.36
N ILE A 57 11.49 1.16 -6.26
CA ILE A 57 10.70 2.37 -6.22
C ILE A 57 11.62 3.60 -6.39
N LEU A 58 11.06 4.74 -6.75
CA LEU A 58 11.83 5.99 -6.87
C LEU A 58 11.82 6.84 -5.59
N GLU A 59 10.90 6.54 -4.67
CA GLU A 59 10.84 7.17 -3.35
C GLU A 59 11.74 6.43 -2.34
N GLY A 60 12.07 7.09 -1.23
CA GLY A 60 12.84 6.49 -0.14
C GLY A 60 14.28 6.11 -0.52
N ALA A 61 14.73 4.95 -0.06
CA ALA A 61 16.01 4.35 -0.42
C ALA A 61 15.94 3.55 -1.74
N GLY A 62 14.77 3.50 -2.36
CA GLY A 62 14.52 2.91 -3.67
C GLY A 62 14.20 1.40 -3.66
N ASN A 63 14.13 0.78 -2.48
CA ASN A 63 13.99 -0.68 -2.35
C ASN A 63 12.88 -1.12 -1.38
N GLU A 64 12.12 -0.18 -0.83
CA GLU A 64 10.99 -0.43 0.03
C GLU A 64 9.92 -1.22 -0.73
N GLN A 65 9.50 -2.35 -0.17
CA GLN A 65 8.51 -3.24 -0.80
C GLN A 65 7.12 -3.15 -0.16
N MET A 66 6.95 -2.29 0.85
CA MET A 66 5.69 -2.20 1.59
C MET A 66 5.46 -0.83 2.24
N ARG A 67 4.19 -0.57 2.54
CA ARG A 67 3.72 0.52 3.41
C ARG A 67 2.96 -0.06 4.60
N VAL A 68 3.28 0.40 5.80
CA VAL A 68 2.58 0.00 7.04
C VAL A 68 1.71 1.17 7.51
N ILE A 69 0.43 0.90 7.78
CA ILE A 69 -0.57 1.90 8.13
C ILE A 69 -1.19 1.50 9.47
N ASP A 70 -1.19 2.45 10.41
CA ASP A 70 -1.95 2.38 11.65
C ASP A 70 -3.38 2.82 11.38
N VAL A 71 -4.33 1.90 11.50
CA VAL A 71 -5.74 2.20 11.22
C VAL A 71 -6.34 3.10 12.29
N ASN A 72 -5.80 3.15 13.51
CA ASN A 72 -6.33 4.02 14.55
C ASN A 72 -6.16 5.50 14.16
N THR A 73 -4.96 5.90 13.75
CA THR A 73 -4.69 7.28 13.30
C THR A 73 -5.32 7.57 11.93
N LEU A 74 -5.41 6.58 11.04
CA LEU A 74 -6.15 6.72 9.78
C LEU A 74 -7.64 6.99 10.01
N LYS A 75 -8.28 6.32 10.97
CA LYS A 75 -9.68 6.56 11.33
C LYS A 75 -9.90 7.98 11.84
N GLU A 76 -8.96 8.53 12.60
CA GLU A 76 -9.00 9.91 13.06
C GLU A 76 -8.90 10.89 11.89
N LEU A 77 -7.93 10.68 10.99
CA LEU A 77 -7.77 11.48 9.77
C LEU A 77 -9.04 11.44 8.92
N GLN A 78 -9.57 10.25 8.63
CA GLN A 78 -10.77 10.09 7.80
C GLN A 78 -11.96 10.82 8.41
N ARG A 79 -12.17 10.70 9.73
CA ARG A 79 -13.27 11.37 10.44
C ARG A 79 -13.11 12.90 10.46
N GLY A 80 -11.87 13.37 10.59
CA GLY A 80 -11.54 14.80 10.63
C GLY A 80 -11.58 15.51 9.27
N ASP A 81 -11.33 14.81 8.16
CA ASP A 81 -11.32 15.42 6.83
C ASP A 81 -12.73 15.47 6.20
N SER A 82 -13.31 16.66 6.14
CA SER A 82 -14.64 16.91 5.56
C SER A 82 -14.74 16.57 4.08
N THR A 83 -13.63 16.65 3.33
CA THR A 83 -13.58 16.25 1.92
C THR A 83 -13.65 14.74 1.81
N TRP A 84 -12.89 14.00 2.63
CA TRP A 84 -12.97 12.55 2.69
C TRP A 84 -14.38 12.08 3.04
N GLN A 85 -15.00 12.68 4.06
CA GLN A 85 -16.39 12.40 4.42
C GLN A 85 -17.37 12.65 3.27
N THR A 86 -17.13 13.69 2.47
CA THR A 86 -17.94 13.98 1.28
C THR A 86 -17.72 12.92 0.19
N ILE A 87 -16.48 12.51 -0.06
CA ILE A 87 -16.14 11.44 -1.01
C ILE A 87 -16.88 10.15 -0.66
N LEU A 88 -16.89 9.74 0.61
CA LEU A 88 -17.59 8.53 1.06
C LEU A 88 -19.11 8.61 0.84
N LYS A 89 -19.71 9.79 1.01
CA LYS A 89 -21.14 10.02 0.74
C LYS A 89 -21.45 10.01 -0.75
N THR A 90 -20.60 10.63 -1.57
CA THR A 90 -20.78 10.69 -3.03
C THR A 90 -20.53 9.33 -3.69
N TYR A 91 -19.60 8.54 -3.16
CA TYR A 91 -19.17 7.27 -3.73
C TYR A 91 -19.22 6.15 -2.67
N PRO A 92 -20.39 5.53 -2.43
CA PRO A 92 -20.58 4.57 -1.35
C PRO A 92 -19.79 3.25 -1.49
N GLY A 93 -19.19 3.00 -2.67
CA GLY A 93 -18.32 1.83 -2.89
C GLY A 93 -16.87 2.02 -2.42
N ARG A 94 -16.50 3.21 -1.94
CA ARG A 94 -15.16 3.52 -1.42
C ARG A 94 -14.87 2.82 -0.10
N GLN A 95 -13.60 2.57 0.18
CA GLN A 95 -13.19 1.95 1.44
C GLN A 95 -13.49 2.91 2.60
N ASP A 96 -14.28 2.44 3.56
CA ASP A 96 -14.58 3.15 4.79
C ASP A 96 -13.76 2.54 5.93
N PHE A 97 -12.62 3.14 6.25
CA PHE A 97 -11.68 2.64 7.27
C PHE A 97 -12.25 2.77 8.69
N SER A 98 -13.26 3.63 8.91
CA SER A 98 -13.95 3.77 10.19
C SER A 98 -14.63 2.48 10.67
N LYS A 99 -14.94 1.58 9.74
CA LYS A 99 -15.60 0.29 10.01
C LYS A 99 -14.64 -0.85 10.35
N MET A 100 -13.33 -0.66 10.22
CA MET A 100 -12.34 -1.67 10.58
C MET A 100 -12.25 -1.80 12.12
N ALA A 101 -11.74 -2.93 12.61
CA ALA A 101 -11.51 -3.12 14.05
C ALA A 101 -10.46 -2.13 14.59
N ASP A 102 -10.49 -1.83 15.88
CA ASP A 102 -9.43 -1.05 16.52
C ASP A 102 -8.11 -1.82 16.53
N ASN A 103 -6.99 -1.09 16.54
CA ASN A 103 -5.63 -1.63 16.47
C ASN A 103 -5.36 -2.46 15.20
N THR A 104 -6.16 -2.25 14.14
CA THR A 104 -5.89 -2.86 12.84
C THR A 104 -4.60 -2.29 12.25
N ILE A 105 -3.77 -3.17 11.72
CA ILE A 105 -2.55 -2.86 10.97
C ILE A 105 -2.83 -3.24 9.53
N LEU A 106 -2.65 -2.30 8.60
CA LEU A 106 -2.65 -2.61 7.18
C LEU A 106 -1.22 -2.56 6.64
N VAL A 107 -0.88 -3.54 5.83
CA VAL A 107 0.41 -3.62 5.13
C VAL A 107 0.12 -3.73 3.64
N ASN A 108 0.40 -2.67 2.87
CA ASN A 108 0.32 -2.73 1.42
C ASN A 108 1.68 -3.19 0.84
N VAL A 109 1.73 -4.26 0.06
CA VAL A 109 2.97 -4.87 -0.46
C VAL A 109 3.05 -4.71 -1.99
N PHE A 110 3.91 -3.81 -2.47
CA PHE A 110 3.78 -3.20 -3.80
C PHE A 110 3.97 -4.17 -4.99
N ASN A 111 4.90 -5.11 -4.89
CA ASN A 111 5.20 -6.08 -5.96
C ASN A 111 4.78 -7.51 -5.58
N TYR A 112 3.76 -7.63 -4.74
CA TYR A 112 3.31 -8.91 -4.22
C TYR A 112 2.91 -9.89 -5.33
N ASP A 113 3.30 -11.15 -5.13
CA ASP A 113 2.75 -12.29 -5.84
C ASP A 113 2.48 -13.44 -4.87
N ASN A 114 1.76 -14.47 -5.30
CA ASN A 114 1.25 -15.52 -4.41
C ASN A 114 2.32 -16.37 -3.72
N GLU A 115 3.58 -16.32 -4.16
CA GLU A 115 4.69 -17.04 -3.53
C GLU A 115 5.38 -16.20 -2.44
N TRP A 116 4.99 -14.93 -2.25
CA TRP A 116 5.53 -14.07 -1.20
C TRP A 116 4.95 -14.43 0.16
N THR A 117 5.77 -14.31 1.18
CA THR A 117 5.36 -14.45 2.59
C THR A 117 5.31 -13.09 3.26
N VAL A 118 4.26 -12.82 4.04
CA VAL A 118 4.08 -11.59 4.82
C VAL A 118 3.86 -11.96 6.28
N ARG A 119 4.71 -11.46 7.17
CA ARG A 119 4.63 -11.69 8.61
C ARG A 119 4.58 -10.36 9.36
N VAL A 120 3.72 -10.30 10.37
CA VAL A 120 3.58 -9.13 11.25
C VAL A 120 3.82 -9.58 12.68
N TYR A 121 4.61 -8.82 13.41
CA TYR A 121 4.96 -9.10 14.80
C TYR A 121 4.63 -7.90 15.68
N GLU A 122 3.97 -8.15 16.80
CA GLU A 122 3.71 -7.20 17.88
C GLU A 122 4.62 -7.52 19.05
N ASP A 123 5.49 -6.60 19.45
CA ASP A 123 6.42 -6.75 20.57
C ASP A 123 7.22 -8.08 20.52
N GLY A 124 7.53 -8.54 19.30
CA GLY A 124 8.25 -9.79 19.02
C GLY A 124 7.39 -11.04 18.83
N LYS A 125 6.08 -10.98 19.13
CA LYS A 125 5.13 -12.08 18.92
C LYS A 125 4.47 -11.99 17.54
N GLU A 126 4.49 -13.07 16.78
CA GLU A 126 3.83 -13.13 15.47
C GLU A 126 2.30 -13.04 15.61
N LEU A 127 1.69 -12.20 14.77
CA LEU A 127 0.25 -12.02 14.67
C LEU A 127 -0.32 -12.82 13.50
N PRO A 128 -1.58 -13.29 13.59
CA PRO A 128 -2.30 -13.78 12.41
C PRO A 128 -2.43 -12.69 11.35
N VAL A 129 -2.09 -13.04 10.11
CA VAL A 129 -2.16 -12.14 8.95
C VAL A 129 -3.17 -12.69 7.94
N SER A 130 -4.02 -11.80 7.41
CA SER A 130 -4.97 -12.14 6.36
C SER A 130 -4.80 -11.22 5.15
N ARG A 131 -4.80 -11.77 3.94
CA ARG A 131 -4.82 -10.97 2.71
C ARG A 131 -6.22 -10.48 2.44
N ILE A 132 -6.40 -9.18 2.22
CA ILE A 132 -7.70 -8.56 2.01
C ILE A 132 -7.74 -7.75 0.72
N ARG A 133 -8.96 -7.54 0.20
CA ARG A 133 -9.20 -6.55 -0.85
C ARG A 133 -9.43 -5.19 -0.18
N CYS A 134 -8.51 -4.24 -0.39
CA CYS A 134 -8.53 -2.94 0.29
C CYS A 134 -8.08 -1.82 -0.66
N GLU A 135 -8.60 -0.61 -0.49
CA GLU A 135 -7.98 0.59 -1.07
C GLU A 135 -6.78 0.98 -0.20
N ASP A 136 -5.74 1.57 -0.80
CA ASP A 136 -4.67 2.20 -0.05
C ASP A 136 -5.05 3.65 0.28
N SER A 137 -5.11 3.98 1.57
CA SER A 137 -5.44 5.33 2.05
C SER A 137 -4.47 6.39 1.55
N TYR A 138 -3.22 6.03 1.26
CA TYR A 138 -2.20 6.93 0.73
C TYR A 138 -2.59 7.52 -0.63
N VAL A 139 -3.25 6.75 -1.51
CA VAL A 139 -3.75 7.27 -2.79
C VAL A 139 -4.89 8.26 -2.57
N THR A 140 -5.73 8.01 -1.56
CA THR A 140 -6.82 8.93 -1.20
C THR A 140 -6.27 10.27 -0.72
N MET A 141 -5.19 10.24 0.07
CA MET A 141 -4.51 11.44 0.58
C MET A 141 -3.74 12.19 -0.51
N THR A 142 -3.02 11.48 -1.38
CA THR A 142 -2.16 12.07 -2.43
C THR A 142 -2.94 12.56 -3.63
N PHE A 143 -4.12 11.99 -3.91
CA PHE A 143 -4.86 12.30 -5.12
C PHE A 143 -6.33 12.62 -4.89
N ASP A 144 -7.12 11.70 -4.34
CA ASP A 144 -8.58 11.86 -4.35
C ASP A 144 -9.04 13.10 -3.58
N ILE A 145 -8.46 13.36 -2.41
CA ILE A 145 -8.78 14.55 -1.61
C ILE A 145 -8.36 15.84 -2.34
N PRO A 146 -7.10 16.02 -2.79
CA PRO A 146 -6.69 17.17 -3.60
C PRO A 146 -7.57 17.39 -4.84
N MET A 147 -7.81 16.32 -5.61
CA MET A 147 -8.61 16.37 -6.83
C MET A 147 -10.06 16.76 -6.53
N PHE A 148 -10.68 16.15 -5.52
CA PHE A 148 -12.06 16.46 -5.16
C PHE A 148 -12.20 17.87 -4.58
N LYS A 149 -11.19 18.39 -3.86
CA LYS A 149 -11.17 19.79 -3.42
C LYS A 149 -11.25 20.75 -4.61
N LYS A 150 -10.51 20.46 -5.68
CA LYS A 150 -10.43 21.28 -6.89
C LYS A 150 -11.64 21.13 -7.80
N GLU A 151 -11.98 19.90 -8.18
CA GLU A 151 -12.93 19.61 -9.27
C GLU A 151 -14.32 19.16 -8.77
N LYS A 152 -14.47 18.91 -7.46
CA LYS A 152 -15.69 18.36 -6.82
C LYS A 152 -16.15 17.00 -7.38
N THR A 153 -15.28 16.34 -8.14
CA THR A 153 -15.46 15.01 -8.72
C THR A 153 -14.08 14.46 -9.07
N TYR A 154 -14.00 13.18 -9.37
CA TYR A 154 -12.82 12.59 -10.01
C TYR A 154 -13.25 11.72 -11.19
N ARG A 155 -12.36 11.60 -12.19
CA ARG A 155 -12.56 10.68 -13.30
C ARG A 155 -12.38 9.26 -12.78
N LYS A 156 -13.27 8.34 -13.18
CA LYS A 156 -13.26 6.95 -12.71
C LYS A 156 -11.90 6.25 -12.96
N GLY A 157 -11.14 6.65 -13.98
CA GLY A 157 -9.83 6.05 -14.29
C GLY A 157 -8.73 6.38 -13.27
N ASP A 158 -8.75 7.58 -12.71
CA ASP A 158 -7.60 8.13 -11.96
C ASP A 158 -7.72 7.93 -10.45
N ALA A 159 -8.94 7.68 -9.96
CA ALA A 159 -9.22 7.53 -8.54
C ALA A 159 -8.69 6.21 -7.96
N THR A 160 -8.48 6.21 -6.64
CA THR A 160 -8.04 5.04 -5.89
C THR A 160 -8.84 3.79 -6.26
N LYS A 161 -8.13 2.66 -6.37
CA LYS A 161 -8.66 1.33 -6.65
C LYS A 161 -8.41 0.40 -5.49
N TYR A 162 -9.34 -0.52 -5.31
CA TYR A 162 -9.10 -1.68 -4.49
C TYR A 162 -7.98 -2.52 -5.11
N ASN A 163 -7.06 -2.93 -4.26
CA ASN A 163 -6.00 -3.85 -4.59
C ASN A 163 -6.21 -5.20 -3.87
N THR A 164 -5.39 -6.20 -4.19
CA THR A 164 -5.36 -7.51 -3.52
C THR A 164 -4.00 -7.82 -2.92
N HIS A 165 -3.16 -6.80 -2.74
CA HIS A 165 -1.82 -6.89 -2.17
C HIS A 165 -1.72 -6.16 -0.83
N THR A 166 -2.86 -5.96 -0.16
CA THR A 166 -2.97 -5.48 1.22
C THR A 166 -3.18 -6.63 2.19
N PHE A 167 -2.48 -6.58 3.32
CA PHE A 167 -2.53 -7.56 4.39
C PHE A 167 -2.99 -6.89 5.68
N LEU A 168 -3.81 -7.61 6.45
CA LEU A 168 -4.40 -7.15 7.69
C LEU A 168 -3.94 -8.02 8.85
N ALA A 169 -3.50 -7.37 9.91
CA ALA A 169 -3.30 -7.94 11.24
C ALA A 169 -4.01 -7.05 12.27
N VAL A 170 -4.20 -7.56 13.49
CA VAL A 170 -4.81 -6.79 14.60
C VAL A 170 -3.91 -6.90 15.82
N ALA A 171 -3.38 -5.76 16.27
CA ALA A 171 -2.60 -5.65 17.49
C ALA A 171 -3.49 -5.73 18.74
N SER A 172 -2.92 -6.15 19.86
CA SER A 172 -3.65 -6.25 21.13
C SER A 172 -3.88 -4.89 21.80
N LYS A 173 -3.05 -3.89 21.48
CA LYS A 173 -3.09 -2.53 22.07
C LYS A 173 -2.64 -1.47 21.05
N PRO A 174 -2.95 -0.18 21.27
CA PRO A 174 -2.74 0.87 20.26
C PRO A 174 -1.28 1.39 20.18
N ASP A 175 -0.41 1.03 21.12
CA ASP A 175 0.94 1.59 21.29
C ASP A 175 2.05 0.52 21.16
N SER A 176 1.76 -0.55 20.41
CA SER A 176 2.69 -1.65 20.20
C SER A 176 3.85 -1.29 19.27
N LYS A 177 4.99 -1.97 19.47
CA LYS A 177 6.06 -1.99 18.47
C LYS A 177 5.72 -3.03 17.40
N ILE A 178 5.48 -2.58 16.19
CA ILE A 178 5.11 -3.42 15.05
C ILE A 178 6.31 -3.63 14.14
N ARG A 179 6.69 -4.89 13.95
CA ARG A 179 7.68 -5.29 12.93
C ARG A 179 6.96 -6.03 11.83
N VAL A 180 7.19 -5.63 10.58
CA VAL A 180 6.68 -6.33 9.40
C VAL A 180 7.86 -6.88 8.63
N GLU A 181 7.71 -8.09 8.13
CA GLU A 181 8.69 -8.80 7.32
C GLU A 181 7.98 -9.35 6.08
N VAL A 182 8.51 -9.03 4.90
CA VAL A 182 8.03 -9.55 3.63
C VAL A 182 9.17 -10.26 2.91
N THR A 183 8.95 -11.49 2.49
CA THR A 183 9.91 -12.29 1.76
C THR A 183 9.35 -12.56 0.37
N ASP A 184 10.11 -12.18 -0.65
CA ASP A 184 9.71 -12.45 -2.04
C ASP A 184 9.91 -13.91 -2.44
N ARG A 185 9.38 -14.28 -3.60
CA ARG A 185 9.47 -15.66 -4.14
C ARG A 185 10.90 -16.17 -4.34
N PHE A 186 11.89 -15.27 -4.37
CA PHE A 186 13.31 -15.61 -4.55
C PHE A 186 14.05 -15.68 -3.20
N GLY A 187 13.35 -15.50 -2.09
CA GLY A 187 13.91 -15.54 -0.74
C GLY A 187 14.51 -14.22 -0.26
N ARG A 188 14.39 -13.12 -1.01
CA ARG A 188 14.88 -11.81 -0.54
C ARG A 188 13.89 -11.28 0.49
N THR A 189 14.41 -10.85 1.63
CA THR A 189 13.60 -10.42 2.76
C THR A 189 13.78 -8.94 3.01
N TYR A 190 12.65 -8.25 3.18
CA TYR A 190 12.56 -6.83 3.49
C TYR A 190 11.78 -6.69 4.79
N HIS A 191 12.20 -5.78 5.66
CA HIS A 191 11.53 -5.58 6.94
C HIS A 191 11.42 -4.10 7.26
N THR A 192 10.47 -3.75 8.11
CA THR A 192 10.40 -2.42 8.73
C THR A 192 9.87 -2.57 10.14
N THR A 193 10.27 -1.65 11.01
CA THR A 193 9.78 -1.59 12.39
C THR A 193 9.23 -0.20 12.66
N LYS A 194 8.01 -0.13 13.20
CA LYS A 194 7.31 1.10 13.53
C LYS A 194 6.83 1.04 14.97
N GLN A 195 6.96 2.16 15.68
CA GLN A 195 6.37 2.33 17.00
C GLN A 195 4.99 2.98 16.81
N PHE A 196 3.93 2.30 17.23
CA PHE A 196 2.59 2.88 17.17
C PHE A 196 2.33 3.78 18.40
N PRO A 197 1.44 4.79 18.29
CA PRO A 197 0.76 5.19 17.05
C PRO A 197 1.70 5.88 16.06
N ILE A 198 1.53 5.62 14.77
CA ILE A 198 2.23 6.38 13.72
C ILE A 198 1.30 7.43 13.12
N ALA A 199 1.82 8.64 12.88
CA ALA A 199 1.04 9.69 12.25
C ALA A 199 0.61 9.28 10.84
N CYS A 200 -0.65 9.54 10.48
CA CYS A 200 -1.17 9.31 9.14
C CYS A 200 -0.98 10.57 8.26
N THR A 201 0.28 10.93 7.97
CA THR A 201 0.64 12.03 7.05
C THR A 201 1.30 11.50 5.78
N LEU A 202 1.44 12.34 4.76
CA LEU A 202 2.12 11.94 3.52
C LEU A 202 3.57 11.56 3.81
N GLU A 203 4.27 12.32 4.64
CA GLU A 203 5.68 12.09 4.97
C GLU A 203 5.87 10.81 5.79
N ALA A 204 4.95 10.52 6.73
CA ALA A 204 5.04 9.36 7.59
C ALA A 204 4.72 8.04 6.85
N LEU A 205 3.86 8.11 5.82
CA LEU A 205 3.44 6.96 5.01
C LEU A 205 4.18 6.84 3.66
N ALA A 206 4.93 7.88 3.26
CA ALA A 206 5.82 7.80 2.13
C ALA A 206 6.85 6.69 2.37
N PRO A 207 7.30 5.99 1.31
CA PRO A 207 8.46 5.12 1.43
C PRO A 207 9.64 5.91 1.96
N SER A 208 10.03 5.61 3.19
CA SER A 208 11.17 6.20 3.89
C SER A 208 12.09 5.03 4.25
N GLY A 209 13.34 5.06 3.81
CA GLY A 209 14.36 4.00 3.94
C GLY A 209 14.09 2.93 4.99
N ILE A 210 14.18 1.64 4.57
CA ILE A 210 14.24 0.48 5.49
C ILE A 210 15.31 0.72 6.56
#